data_AF-A0A8D8DX85-F1
#
_entry.id   AF-A0A8D8DX85-F1
#
_cell.length_a   1.000
_cell.length_b   1.000
_cell.length_c   1.000
_cell.angle_alpha   90.00
_cell.angle_beta   90.00
_cell.angle_gamma   90.00
#
_symmetry.space_group_name_H-M   'P 1'
#
loop_
_entity.id
_entity.type
_entity.pdbx_description
1 polymer ?
#
loop_
_entity_poly.entity_id
_entity_poly.type
_entity_poly.pdbx_seq_one_letter_code
_entity_poly.pdbx_strand_id
1 'polypeptide(L)'
;KEPLWKDLRSHLSPSVTSFKLKRMLPLIDQIGQDMLSYVETLPEKRPQVREIELKELCAQFTTDVIASTFFGIRSCCLSQEESEFRYYGRKIFEYGARRGVTMASFFFMPELVPYLKFKLFPRDTEQFLRVIIQREMERREASGEKRGDFIDSLISLKSNDATIGV
;
A
#
# COMPACT_ATOMS: atom_id res chain seq x y z
N LYS A 1 11.30 -29.61 0.25
CA LYS A 1 10.04 -28.83 0.22
C LYS A 1 10.28 -27.61 -0.66
N GLU A 2 9.42 -27.31 -1.62
CA GLU A 2 9.51 -26.03 -2.33
C GLU A 2 9.38 -24.88 -1.32
N PRO A 3 10.12 -23.78 -1.50
CA PRO A 3 10.04 -22.67 -0.56
C PRO A 3 8.73 -21.90 -0.77
N LEU A 4 8.04 -21.56 0.32
CA LEU A 4 6.74 -20.86 0.34
C LEU A 4 6.70 -19.62 -0.58
N TRP A 5 7.82 -18.89 -0.69
CA TRP A 5 7.89 -17.71 -1.55
C TRP A 5 7.66 -18.02 -3.03
N LYS A 6 8.08 -19.19 -3.50
CA LYS A 6 7.97 -19.60 -4.91
C LYS A 6 6.49 -19.86 -5.26
N ASP A 7 5.81 -20.56 -4.37
CA ASP A 7 4.38 -20.86 -4.47
C ASP A 7 3.55 -19.57 -4.46
N LEU A 8 3.73 -18.72 -3.43
CA LEU A 8 3.07 -17.41 -3.34
C LEU A 8 3.31 -16.54 -4.58
N ARG A 9 4.54 -16.49 -5.07
CA ARG A 9 4.87 -15.72 -6.28
C ARG A 9 4.12 -16.24 -7.50
N SER A 10 3.95 -17.54 -7.65
CA SER A 10 3.23 -18.13 -8.78
C SER A 10 1.76 -17.66 -8.83
N HIS A 11 1.13 -17.51 -7.66
CA HIS A 11 -0.24 -17.03 -7.54
C HIS A 11 -0.38 -15.51 -7.74
N LEU A 12 0.58 -14.72 -7.27
CA LEU A 12 0.49 -13.25 -7.34
C LEU A 12 0.96 -12.66 -8.68
N SER A 13 1.90 -13.31 -9.37
CA SER A 13 2.48 -12.81 -10.63
C SER A 13 1.44 -12.51 -11.73
N PRO A 14 0.38 -13.32 -11.93
CA PRO A 14 -0.68 -13.01 -12.89
C PRO A 14 -1.41 -11.69 -12.65
N SER A 15 -1.38 -11.16 -11.43
CA SER A 15 -2.04 -9.91 -11.04
C SER A 15 -1.26 -8.64 -11.41
N VAL A 16 0.02 -8.77 -11.77
CA VAL A 16 0.93 -7.65 -12.08
C VAL A 16 1.51 -7.73 -13.50
N THR A 17 0.81 -8.41 -14.41
CA THR A 17 1.20 -8.47 -15.84
C THR A 17 1.06 -7.10 -16.51
N SER A 18 1.74 -6.88 -17.63
CA SER A 18 1.63 -5.64 -18.41
C SER A 18 0.18 -5.30 -18.79
N PHE A 19 -0.66 -6.32 -19.03
CA PHE A 19 -2.09 -6.14 -19.29
C PHE A 19 -2.84 -5.63 -18.05
N LYS A 20 -2.58 -6.21 -16.87
CA LYS A 20 -3.16 -5.76 -15.59
C LYS A 20 -2.71 -4.34 -15.24
N LEU A 21 -1.43 -4.04 -15.41
CA LEU A 21 -0.89 -2.68 -15.20
C LEU A 21 -1.56 -1.66 -16.13
N LYS A 22 -1.75 -2.01 -17.42
CA LYS A 22 -2.50 -1.15 -18.37
C LYS A 22 -3.94 -0.91 -17.91
N ARG A 23 -4.59 -1.91 -17.33
CA ARG A 23 -5.95 -1.77 -16.78
C ARG A 23 -6.00 -0.85 -15.56
N MET A 24 -4.92 -0.72 -14.79
CA MET A 24 -4.80 0.21 -13.67
C MET A 24 -4.46 1.65 -14.09
N LEU A 25 -4.04 1.89 -15.34
CA LEU A 25 -3.64 3.22 -15.81
C LEU A 25 -4.68 4.32 -15.56
N PRO A 26 -5.99 4.12 -15.79
CA PRO A 26 -6.98 5.15 -15.49
C PRO A 26 -6.98 5.60 -14.02
N LEU A 27 -6.69 4.68 -13.09
CA LEU A 27 -6.61 5.00 -11.66
C LEU A 27 -5.37 5.84 -11.35
N ILE A 28 -4.26 5.57 -12.04
CA ILE A 28 -3.01 6.32 -11.90
C ILE A 28 -3.16 7.71 -12.52
N ASP A 29 -3.78 7.79 -13.70
CA ASP A 29 -4.06 9.05 -14.40
C ASP A 29 -4.92 9.99 -13.56
N GLN A 30 -5.98 9.45 -12.95
CA GLN A 30 -6.83 10.21 -12.03
C GLN A 30 -6.04 10.86 -10.88
N ILE A 31 -5.09 10.12 -10.29
CA ILE A 31 -4.25 10.65 -9.21
C ILE A 31 -3.22 11.65 -9.74
N GLY A 32 -2.76 11.47 -10.97
CA GLY A 32 -1.94 12.45 -11.67
C GLY A 32 -2.67 13.78 -11.85
N GLN A 33 -3.94 13.73 -12.26
CA GLN A 33 -4.80 14.91 -12.34
C GLN A 33 -4.99 15.57 -10.97
N ASP A 34 -5.23 14.77 -9.91
CA ASP A 34 -5.34 15.29 -8.54
C ASP A 34 -4.05 16.02 -8.09
N MET A 35 -2.88 15.51 -8.46
CA MET A 35 -1.58 16.14 -8.17
C MET A 35 -1.41 17.46 -8.93
N LEU A 36 -1.78 17.49 -10.21
CA LEU A 36 -1.75 18.71 -11.02
C LEU A 36 -2.65 19.78 -10.42
N SER A 37 -3.90 19.44 -10.13
CA SER A 37 -4.85 20.37 -9.50
C SER A 37 -4.39 20.85 -8.12
N TYR A 38 -3.73 19.99 -7.35
CA TYR A 38 -3.11 20.42 -6.09
C TYR A 38 -2.04 21.49 -6.33
N VAL A 39 -1.11 21.25 -7.26
CA VAL A 39 -0.01 22.19 -7.56
C VAL A 39 -0.53 23.51 -8.14
N GLU A 40 -1.54 23.47 -9.01
CA GLU A 40 -2.16 24.66 -9.60
C GLU A 40 -2.87 25.53 -8.56
N THR A 41 -3.48 24.92 -7.53
CA THR A 41 -4.20 25.64 -6.46
C THR A 41 -3.32 26.07 -5.29
N LEU A 42 -2.05 25.61 -5.23
CA LEU A 42 -1.13 25.96 -4.16
C LEU A 42 -0.88 27.46 -3.99
N PRO A 43 -0.66 28.26 -5.07
CA PRO A 43 -0.45 29.70 -4.94
C PRO A 43 -1.62 30.44 -4.29
N GLU A 44 -2.85 29.96 -4.48
CA GLU A 44 -4.05 30.52 -3.86
C GLU A 44 -4.17 30.12 -2.39
N LYS A 45 -3.87 28.85 -2.07
CA LYS A 45 -3.97 28.31 -0.71
C LYS A 45 -2.84 28.79 0.20
N ARG A 46 -1.64 29.00 -0.36
CA ARG A 46 -0.43 29.35 0.37
C ARG A 46 0.33 30.47 -0.37
N PRO A 47 -0.23 31.70 -0.41
CA PRO A 47 0.31 32.81 -1.24
C PRO A 47 1.71 33.27 -0.83
N GLN A 48 2.15 32.95 0.40
CA GLN A 48 3.48 33.28 0.88
C GLN A 48 4.52 32.19 0.60
N VAL A 49 4.09 31.00 0.17
CA VAL A 49 4.97 29.85 -0.09
C VAL A 49 5.30 29.80 -1.58
N ARG A 50 6.59 29.89 -1.91
CA ARG A 50 7.08 29.85 -3.31
C ARG A 50 7.84 28.58 -3.65
N GLU A 51 7.93 27.65 -2.71
CA GLU A 51 8.66 26.40 -2.84
C GLU A 51 7.76 25.21 -2.47
N ILE A 52 8.04 24.06 -3.06
CA ILE A 52 7.34 22.82 -2.79
C ILE A 52 8.38 21.75 -2.43
N GLU A 53 8.14 21.03 -1.34
CA GLU A 53 8.96 19.88 -0.99
C GLU A 53 8.60 18.71 -1.92
N LEU A 54 9.42 18.54 -2.96
CA LEU A 54 9.14 17.60 -4.05
C LEU A 54 9.12 16.14 -3.57
N LYS A 55 9.93 15.79 -2.56
CA LYS A 55 9.94 14.42 -2.04
C LYS A 55 8.61 14.07 -1.38
N GLU A 56 8.03 14.97 -0.58
CA GLU A 56 6.72 14.76 0.04
C GLU A 56 5.61 14.73 -1.01
N LEU A 57 5.65 15.61 -2.03
CA LEU A 57 4.70 15.58 -3.13
C LEU A 57 4.72 14.23 -3.86
N CYS A 58 5.89 13.75 -4.28
CA CYS A 58 6.04 12.45 -4.93
C CYS A 58 5.63 11.30 -4.00
N ALA A 59 5.92 11.42 -2.70
CA ALA A 59 5.56 10.41 -1.73
C ALA A 59 4.04 10.36 -1.49
N GLN A 60 3.34 11.50 -1.45
CA GLN A 60 1.88 11.57 -1.43
C GLN A 60 1.26 10.96 -2.69
N PHE A 61 1.77 11.34 -3.87
CA PHE A 61 1.33 10.80 -5.16
C PHE A 61 1.48 9.27 -5.22
N THR A 62 2.67 8.74 -4.93
CA THR A 62 2.92 7.29 -4.96
C THR A 62 2.13 6.53 -3.90
N THR A 63 1.88 7.15 -2.74
CA THR A 63 1.01 6.57 -1.69
C THR A 63 -0.43 6.45 -2.20
N ASP A 64 -0.97 7.50 -2.81
CA ASP A 64 -2.32 7.47 -3.41
C ASP A 64 -2.41 6.45 -4.54
N VAL A 65 -1.37 6.34 -5.38
CA VAL A 65 -1.32 5.34 -6.47
C VAL A 65 -1.44 3.94 -5.92
N ILE A 66 -0.66 3.59 -4.89
CA ILE A 66 -0.72 2.27 -4.26
C ILE A 66 -2.04 2.05 -3.53
N ALA A 67 -2.53 3.05 -2.78
CA ALA A 67 -3.82 2.95 -2.09
C ALA A 67 -4.98 2.65 -3.08
N SER A 68 -4.96 3.30 -4.24
CA SER A 68 -5.97 3.14 -5.29
C SER A 68 -5.84 1.82 -6.05
N THR A 69 -4.63 1.46 -6.47
CA THR A 69 -4.37 0.30 -7.36
C THR A 69 -4.18 -1.02 -6.62
N PHE A 70 -3.71 -1.02 -5.38
CA PHE A 70 -3.49 -2.24 -4.59
C PHE A 70 -4.54 -2.45 -3.50
N PHE A 71 -4.98 -1.37 -2.86
CA PHE A 71 -5.93 -1.44 -1.75
C PHE A 71 -7.35 -1.07 -2.15
N GLY A 72 -7.56 -0.59 -3.38
CA GLY A 72 -8.90 -0.31 -3.89
C GLY A 72 -9.57 0.90 -3.25
N ILE A 73 -8.84 1.76 -2.54
CA ILE A 73 -9.36 2.91 -1.80
C ILE A 73 -8.84 4.25 -2.36
N ARG A 74 -9.57 5.33 -2.10
CA ARG A 74 -9.10 6.70 -2.36
C ARG A 74 -8.59 7.31 -1.05
N SER A 75 -7.27 7.37 -0.87
CA SER A 75 -6.65 7.97 0.32
C SER A 75 -6.56 9.50 0.27
N CYS A 76 -6.54 10.09 -0.93
CA CYS A 76 -6.55 11.54 -1.12
C CYS A 76 -5.44 12.28 -0.33
N CYS A 77 -4.23 11.71 -0.30
CA CYS A 77 -3.06 12.26 0.40
C CYS A 77 -2.67 13.67 -0.09
N LEU A 78 -3.05 14.02 -1.32
CA LEU A 78 -2.75 15.32 -1.93
C LEU A 78 -3.70 16.44 -1.48
N SER A 79 -4.93 16.11 -1.05
CA SER A 79 -5.92 17.10 -0.61
C SER A 79 -6.08 17.20 0.90
N GLN A 80 -5.73 16.14 1.63
CA GLN A 80 -5.78 16.10 3.09
C GLN A 80 -4.37 16.10 3.65
N GLU A 81 -4.05 17.06 4.53
CA GLU A 81 -2.73 17.19 5.14
C GLU A 81 -2.31 15.94 5.94
N GLU A 82 -3.27 15.14 6.42
CA GLU A 82 -3.03 13.84 7.08
C GLU A 82 -4.06 12.77 6.68
N SER A 83 -3.86 12.09 5.55
CA SER A 83 -4.62 10.87 5.27
C SER A 83 -4.16 9.73 6.18
N GLU A 84 -5.11 8.91 6.67
CA GLU A 84 -4.82 7.76 7.53
C GLU A 84 -3.86 6.77 6.85
N PHE A 85 -4.03 6.58 5.53
CA PHE A 85 -3.14 5.72 4.75
C PHE A 85 -1.71 6.29 4.64
N ARG A 86 -1.56 7.61 4.51
CA ARG A 86 -0.24 8.28 4.54
C ARG A 86 0.39 8.17 5.91
N TYR A 87 -0.37 8.35 6.98
CA TYR A 87 0.10 8.21 8.36
C TYR A 87 0.71 6.83 8.59
N TYR A 88 -0.05 5.75 8.33
CA TYR A 88 0.47 4.40 8.51
C TYR A 88 1.57 4.05 7.51
N GLY A 89 1.52 4.57 6.28
CA GLY A 89 2.58 4.43 5.28
C GLY A 89 3.90 5.04 5.74
N ARG A 90 3.89 6.24 6.33
CA ARG A 90 5.10 6.87 6.92
C ARG A 90 5.64 6.06 8.08
N LYS A 91 4.77 5.54 8.95
CA LYS A 91 5.15 4.69 10.09
C LYS A 91 5.92 3.42 9.70
N ILE A 92 5.70 2.91 8.49
CA ILE A 92 6.48 1.78 7.94
C ILE A 92 7.95 2.16 7.73
N PHE A 93 8.26 3.42 7.45
CA PHE A 93 9.64 3.88 7.17
C PHE A 93 10.26 4.67 8.32
N GLU A 94 9.48 5.03 9.34
CA GLU A 94 10.00 5.69 10.54
C GLU A 94 11.05 4.84 11.24
N TYR A 95 12.22 5.45 11.45
CA TYR A 95 13.36 4.86 12.13
C TYR A 95 13.48 5.44 13.53
N GLY A 96 13.59 4.57 14.52
CA GLY A 96 13.86 4.94 15.90
C GLY A 96 14.76 3.90 16.55
N ALA A 97 15.29 4.19 17.75
CA ALA A 97 16.25 3.32 18.43
C ALA A 97 15.74 1.87 18.55
N ARG A 98 14.47 1.68 18.92
CA ARG A 98 13.82 0.36 18.97
C ARG A 98 13.84 -0.35 17.62
N ARG A 99 13.55 0.37 16.52
CA ARG A 99 13.56 -0.21 15.18
C ARG A 99 14.98 -0.54 14.71
N GLY A 100 15.95 0.30 15.05
CA GLY A 100 17.37 0.02 14.82
C GLY A 100 17.82 -1.28 15.50
N VAL A 101 17.48 -1.44 16.78
CA VAL A 101 17.73 -2.69 17.54
C VAL A 101 17.01 -3.88 16.91
N THR A 102 15.74 -3.72 16.53
CA THR A 102 15.01 -4.76 15.81
C THR A 102 15.74 -5.17 14.52
N MET A 103 16.06 -4.23 13.63
CA MET A 103 16.74 -4.53 12.36
C MET A 103 18.13 -5.13 12.58
N ALA A 104 18.90 -4.63 13.55
CA ALA A 104 20.19 -5.20 13.92
C ALA A 104 20.04 -6.64 14.43
N SER A 105 19.02 -6.94 15.23
CA SER A 105 18.77 -8.31 15.69
C SER A 105 18.45 -9.26 14.54
N PHE A 106 17.69 -8.83 13.53
CA PHE A 106 17.42 -9.65 12.34
C PHE A 106 18.69 -9.96 11.52
N PHE A 107 19.65 -9.04 11.50
CA PHE A 107 20.87 -9.17 10.68
C PHE A 107 22.03 -9.86 11.42
N PHE A 108 22.26 -9.51 12.69
CA PHE A 108 23.41 -9.96 13.47
C PHE A 108 23.10 -11.08 14.47
N MET A 109 21.84 -11.19 14.92
CA MET A 109 21.44 -12.15 15.97
C MET A 109 20.06 -12.77 15.67
N PRO A 110 19.86 -13.37 14.49
CA PRO A 110 18.54 -13.85 14.05
C PRO A 110 17.93 -14.88 15.00
N GLU A 111 18.76 -15.64 15.72
CA GLU A 111 18.34 -16.62 16.71
C GLU A 111 17.62 -16.00 17.93
N LEU A 112 17.89 -14.73 18.26
CA LEU A 112 17.24 -14.03 19.38
C LEU A 112 15.90 -13.39 19.02
N VAL A 113 15.62 -13.19 17.73
CA VAL A 113 14.40 -12.52 17.25
C VAL A 113 13.11 -13.17 17.77
N PRO A 114 12.95 -14.52 17.76
CA PRO A 114 11.75 -15.16 18.26
C PRO A 114 11.51 -14.92 19.75
N TYR A 115 12.58 -14.84 20.55
CA TYR A 115 12.52 -14.63 22.00
C TYR A 115 12.21 -13.18 22.36
N LEU A 116 12.78 -12.23 21.62
CA LEU A 116 12.57 -10.80 21.82
C LEU A 116 11.21 -10.31 21.28
N LYS A 117 10.48 -11.17 20.55
CA LYS A 117 9.18 -10.86 19.93
C LYS A 117 9.20 -9.56 19.13
N PHE A 118 10.35 -9.23 18.56
CA PHE A 118 10.49 -8.05 17.72
C PHE A 118 9.75 -8.26 16.41
N LYS A 119 8.93 -7.26 16.05
CA LYS A 119 8.21 -7.23 14.78
C LYS A 119 8.85 -6.19 13.87
N LEU A 120 8.97 -6.54 12.58
CA LEU A 120 9.51 -5.64 11.56
C LEU A 120 8.58 -4.45 11.30
N PHE A 121 7.27 -4.67 11.36
CA PHE A 121 6.25 -3.64 11.19
C PHE A 121 5.53 -3.35 12.52
N PRO A 122 5.16 -2.07 12.78
CA PRO A 122 4.28 -1.72 13.90
C PRO A 122 2.96 -2.49 13.84
N ARG A 123 2.45 -2.92 15.00
CA ARG A 123 1.25 -3.76 15.09
C ARG A 123 -0.01 -3.06 14.59
N ASP A 124 -0.12 -1.77 14.85
CA ASP A 124 -1.23 -0.94 14.41
C ASP A 124 -1.21 -0.73 12.89
N THR A 125 -0.04 -0.52 12.29
CA THR A 125 0.11 -0.50 10.83
C THR A 125 -0.27 -1.85 10.20
N GLU A 126 0.18 -2.96 10.79
CA GLU A 126 -0.20 -4.31 10.34
C GLU A 126 -1.73 -4.50 10.39
N GLN A 127 -2.35 -4.12 11.50
CA GLN A 127 -3.79 -4.24 11.69
C GLN A 127 -4.57 -3.37 10.69
N PHE A 128 -4.15 -2.12 10.49
CA PHE A 128 -4.75 -1.20 9.53
C PHE A 128 -4.79 -1.78 8.12
N LEU A 129 -3.63 -2.27 7.62
CA LEU A 129 -3.54 -2.84 6.27
C LEU A 129 -4.41 -4.10 6.12
N ARG A 130 -4.47 -4.96 7.15
CA ARG A 130 -5.34 -6.15 7.14
C ARG A 130 -6.81 -5.78 7.06
N VAL A 131 -7.24 -4.83 7.89
CA VAL A 131 -8.64 -4.37 7.95
C VAL A 131 -9.08 -3.77 6.62
N ILE A 132 -8.23 -2.94 5.99
CA ILE A 132 -8.58 -2.34 4.69
C ILE A 132 -8.78 -3.39 3.61
N ILE A 133 -7.83 -4.33 3.46
CA ILE A 133 -7.94 -5.37 2.43
C ILE A 133 -9.19 -6.21 2.67
N GLN A 134 -9.41 -6.65 3.91
CA GLN A 134 -10.58 -7.47 4.26
C GLN A 134 -11.88 -6.73 3.95
N ARG A 135 -12.01 -5.48 4.40
CA ARG A 135 -13.20 -4.64 4.19
C ARG A 135 -13.48 -4.43 2.70
N GLU A 136 -12.46 -4.14 1.89
CA GLU A 136 -12.65 -3.91 0.46
C GLU A 136 -12.99 -5.19 -0.30
N MET A 137 -12.43 -6.33 0.09
CA MET A 137 -12.83 -7.63 -0.46
C MET A 137 -14.30 -7.94 -0.12
N GLU A 138 -14.70 -7.85 1.15
CA GLU A 138 -16.07 -8.11 1.61
C GLU A 138 -17.09 -7.18 0.92
N ARG A 139 -16.76 -5.88 0.82
CA ARG A 139 -17.60 -4.89 0.15
C ARG A 139 -17.86 -5.26 -1.31
N ARG A 140 -16.84 -5.72 -2.04
CA ARG A 140 -16.95 -6.06 -3.47
C ARG A 140 -17.53 -7.44 -3.72
N GLU A 141 -17.29 -8.39 -2.83
CA GLU A 141 -17.99 -9.68 -2.86
C GLU A 141 -19.50 -9.48 -2.70
N ALA A 142 -19.93 -8.53 -1.86
CA ALA A 142 -21.33 -8.18 -1.69
C ALA A 142 -21.92 -7.35 -2.85
N SER A 143 -21.16 -6.37 -3.39
CA SER A 143 -21.66 -5.46 -4.42
C SER A 143 -21.51 -5.97 -5.86
N GLY A 144 -20.60 -6.91 -6.11
CA GLY A 144 -20.20 -7.35 -7.45
C GLY A 144 -19.37 -6.32 -8.24
N GLU A 145 -18.94 -5.23 -7.60
CA GLU A 145 -18.14 -4.17 -8.23
C GLU A 145 -16.78 -4.72 -8.70
N LYS A 146 -16.40 -4.36 -9.94
CA LYS A 146 -15.09 -4.67 -10.52
C LYS A 146 -14.40 -3.40 -10.97
N ARG A 147 -13.26 -3.08 -10.38
CA ARG A 147 -12.50 -1.85 -10.65
C ARG A 147 -11.25 -2.08 -11.49
N GLY A 148 -10.81 -3.32 -11.62
CA GLY A 148 -9.60 -3.69 -12.34
C GLY A 148 -8.29 -3.48 -11.59
N ASP A 149 -8.37 -3.37 -10.28
CA ASP A 149 -7.23 -3.21 -9.38
C ASP A 149 -6.80 -4.57 -8.79
N PHE A 150 -5.88 -4.54 -7.82
CA PHE A 150 -5.34 -5.74 -7.21
C PHE A 150 -6.36 -6.49 -6.34
N ILE A 151 -7.35 -5.80 -5.76
CA ILE A 151 -8.40 -6.43 -4.93
C ILE A 151 -9.23 -7.39 -5.79
N ASP A 152 -9.59 -7.00 -7.02
CA ASP A 152 -10.30 -7.91 -7.95
C ASP A 152 -9.49 -9.20 -8.21
N SER A 153 -8.16 -9.06 -8.26
CA SER A 153 -7.22 -10.15 -8.43
C SER A 153 -7.18 -11.05 -7.18
N LEU A 154 -7.19 -10.48 -5.97
CA LEU A 154 -7.27 -11.24 -4.71
C LEU A 154 -8.59 -11.99 -4.57
N ILE A 155 -9.71 -11.37 -4.92
CA ILE A 155 -11.04 -12.03 -4.93
C ILE A 155 -11.03 -13.20 -5.91
N SER A 156 -10.48 -12.99 -7.12
CA SER A 156 -10.36 -14.07 -8.12
C SER A 156 -9.49 -15.23 -7.62
N LEU A 157 -8.40 -14.94 -6.91
CA LEU A 157 -7.55 -15.97 -6.31
C LEU A 157 -8.28 -16.75 -5.21
N LYS A 158 -9.06 -16.06 -4.36
CA LYS A 158 -9.88 -16.66 -3.30
C LYS A 158 -10.98 -17.56 -3.88
N SER A 159 -11.65 -17.15 -4.96
CA SER A 159 -12.74 -17.94 -5.57
C SER A 159 -12.26 -19.13 -6.38
N ASN A 160 -11.03 -19.11 -6.90
CA ASN A 160 -10.51 -20.16 -7.77
C ASN A 160 -9.88 -21.34 -7.02
N ASP A 161 -10.00 -21.41 -5.68
CA ASP A 161 -9.37 -22.46 -4.84
C ASP A 161 -7.94 -22.76 -5.31
N ALA A 162 -7.11 -21.71 -5.44
CA ALA A 162 -5.67 -21.89 -5.42
C ALA A 162 -5.33 -22.47 -4.05
N THR A 163 -5.28 -23.80 -4.00
CA THR A 163 -5.13 -24.65 -2.83
C THR A 163 -4.09 -24.04 -1.91
N ILE A 164 -4.53 -23.32 -0.88
CA ILE A 164 -3.67 -22.92 0.21
C ILE A 164 -3.33 -24.25 0.89
N GLY A 165 -2.18 -24.80 0.51
CA GLY A 165 -1.70 -26.09 1.00
C GLY A 165 -1.74 -26.11 2.53
N VAL A 166 -2.71 -26.85 3.06
CA VAL A 166 -2.60 -27.54 4.33
C VAL A 166 -1.67 -28.74 4.13
#